data_AF-M0NU90-F1
#
_entry.id   AF-M0NU90-F1
#
_cell.length_a   1.000
_cell.length_b   1.000
_cell.length_c   1.000
_cell.angle_alpha   90.00
_cell.angle_beta   90.00
_cell.angle_gamma   90.00
#
_symmetry.space_group_name_H-M   'P 1'
#
loop_
_entity.id
_entity.type
_entity.pdbx_description
1 polymer ?
#
loop_
_entity_poly.entity_id
_entity_poly.type
_entity_poly.pdbx_seq_one_letter_code
_entity_poly.pdbx_strand_id
1 'polypeptide(L)' 'MPTCEHCEAHVSERFARVFSDARGRIHACPNCSANAGIAEVAKERAQNA' A
#
# COMPACT_ATOMS: atom_id res chain seq x y z
N MET A 1 0.59 -9.94 -12.93
CA MET A 1 -0.22 -9.86 -11.69
C MET A 1 0.22 -8.61 -10.96
N PRO A 2 -0.68 -7.71 -10.53
CA PRO A 2 -0.32 -6.41 -10.00
C PRO A 2 0.45 -6.56 -8.67
N THR A 3 1.29 -5.58 -8.36
CA THR A 3 2.24 -5.67 -7.26
C THR A 3 2.05 -4.52 -6.27
N CYS A 4 2.15 -4.82 -4.98
CA CYS A 4 2.18 -3.85 -3.90
C CYS A 4 3.47 -3.03 -3.93
N GLU A 5 3.40 -1.70 -3.94
CA GLU A 5 4.60 -0.85 -3.90
C GLU A 5 5.27 -0.83 -2.52
N HIS A 6 4.57 -1.28 -1.47
CA HIS A 6 5.12 -1.31 -0.11
C HIS A 6 5.94 -2.56 0.22
N CYS A 7 5.51 -3.73 -0.25
CA CYS A 7 6.13 -5.01 0.12
C CYS A 7 6.40 -5.93 -1.06
N GLU A 8 6.16 -5.46 -2.28
CA GLU A 8 6.40 -6.19 -3.54
C GLU A 8 5.60 -7.50 -3.69
N ALA A 9 4.67 -7.77 -2.76
CA ALA A 9 3.76 -8.90 -2.87
C ALA A 9 2.78 -8.72 -4.03
N HIS A 10 2.51 -9.81 -4.73
CA HIS A 10 1.49 -9.82 -5.78
C HIS A 10 0.07 -9.83 -5.20
N VAL A 11 -0.85 -9.15 -5.87
CA VAL A 11 -2.28 -9.12 -5.54
C VAL A 11 -3.10 -9.51 -6.76
N SER A 12 -4.38 -9.83 -6.56
CA SER A 12 -5.25 -10.15 -7.69
C SER A 12 -5.57 -8.92 -8.56
N GLU A 13 -5.84 -9.15 -9.84
CA GLU A 13 -6.38 -8.13 -10.76
C GLU A 13 -7.69 -7.51 -10.22
N ARG A 14 -8.52 -8.31 -9.53
CA ARG A 14 -9.77 -7.84 -8.90
C ARG A 14 -9.49 -6.85 -7.77
N PHE A 15 -8.44 -7.10 -6.99
CA PHE A 15 -8.00 -6.17 -5.95
C PHE A 15 -7.49 -4.87 -6.57
N ALA A 16 -6.64 -4.96 -7.59
CA ALA A 16 -6.13 -3.80 -8.31
C ALA A 16 -7.24 -2.90 -8.87
N ARG A 17 -8.28 -3.49 -9.48
CA ARG A 17 -9.43 -2.75 -10.01
C ARG A 17 -10.10 -1.81 -8.99
N VAL A 18 -10.09 -2.16 -7.71
CA VAL A 18 -10.81 -1.39 -6.66
C VAL A 18 -9.86 -0.47 -5.88
N PHE A 19 -8.65 -0.94 -5.60
CA PHE A 19 -7.74 -0.30 -4.65
C PHE A 19 -6.55 0.40 -5.29
N SER A 20 -6.41 0.34 -6.61
CA SER A 20 -5.39 1.14 -7.29
C SER A 20 -5.80 2.61 -7.37
N ASP A 21 -4.80 3.49 -7.37
CA ASP A 21 -5.01 4.91 -7.62
C ASP A 21 -5.30 5.20 -9.11
N ALA A 22 -5.48 6.48 -9.45
CA ALA A 22 -5.73 6.92 -10.82
C ALA A 22 -4.59 6.57 -11.81
N ARG A 23 -3.40 6.21 -11.31
CA ARG A 23 -2.23 5.76 -12.09
C ARG A 23 -2.09 4.23 -12.10
N GLY A 24 -3.03 3.51 -11.49
CA GLY A 24 -3.00 2.05 -11.39
C GLY A 24 -2.06 1.52 -10.30
N ARG A 25 -1.58 2.36 -9.36
CA ARG A 25 -0.63 1.95 -8.32
C ARG A 25 -1.32 1.41 -7.09
N ILE A 26 -0.73 0.37 -6.50
CA ILE A 26 -1.22 -0.27 -5.29
C ILE A 26 -0.26 0.05 -4.16
N HIS A 27 -0.59 1.07 -3.39
CA HIS A 27 0.24 1.55 -2.28
C HIS A 27 0.31 0.54 -1.13
N ALA A 28 -0.74 -0.26 -0.92
CA ALA A 28 -0.76 -1.33 0.08
C ALA A 28 -1.65 -2.51 -0.34
N CYS A 29 -1.15 -3.73 -0.19
CA CYS A 29 -1.93 -4.97 -0.33
C CYS A 29 -2.77 -5.26 0.92
N PRO A 30 -3.67 -6.27 0.93
CA PRO A 30 -4.46 -6.62 2.12
C PRO A 30 -3.66 -6.87 3.40
N ASN A 31 -2.45 -7.45 3.26
CA ASN A 31 -1.56 -7.69 4.39
C ASN A 31 -0.94 -6.38 4.93
N CYS A 32 -0.63 -5.45 4.03
CA CYS A 32 -0.06 -4.16 4.39
C CYS A 32 -1.13 -3.16 4.82
N SER A 33 -2.36 -3.22 4.29
CA SER A 33 -3.41 -2.22 4.54
C SER A 33 -3.82 -2.15 6.01
N ALA A 34 -3.71 -3.25 6.75
CA ALA A 34 -3.89 -3.26 8.20
C ALA A 34 -2.87 -2.37 8.95
N ASN A 35 -1.67 -2.22 8.37
CA ASN A 35 -0.55 -1.48 8.95
C ASN A 35 -0.18 -0.21 8.16
N ALA A 36 -0.75 0.03 6.98
CA ALA A 36 -0.33 1.08 6.06
C ALA A 36 -0.54 2.47 6.67
N GLY A 37 -1.66 2.69 7.35
CA GLY A 37 -1.90 3.95 8.08
C GLY A 37 -0.99 4.12 9.30
N ILE A 38 -0.50 3.03 9.90
CA ILE A 38 0.43 3.06 11.04
C ILE A 38 1.84 3.40 10.55
N ALA A 39 2.25 2.80 9.44
CA ALA A 39 3.56 3.03 8.83
C ALA A 39 3.75 4.50 8.38
N GLU A 40 2.73 5.10 7.76
CA GLU A 40 2.76 6.51 7.35
C GLU A 40 2.92 7.45 8.55
N VAL A 41 2.09 7.28 9.59
CA VAL A 41 2.13 8.07 10.82
C VAL A 41 3.45 7.87 11.59
N ALA A 42 4.00 6.65 11.61
CA ALA A 42 5.29 6.38 12.24
C ALA A 42 6.44 7.11 11.52
N LYS A 43 6.40 7.14 10.18
CA LYS A 43 7.39 7.86 9.36
C LYS A 43 7.30 9.37 9.58
N GLU A 44 6.10 9.95 9.59
CA GLU A 44 5.89 11.37 9.91
C GLU A 44 6.43 11.74 11.30
N ARG A 45 6.16 10.90 12.31
CA ARG A 45 6.69 11.12 13.67
C ARG A 45 8.20 11.08 13.73
N ALA A 46 8.84 10.13 13.03
CA ALA A 46 10.28 10.02 12.98
C ALA A 46 10.94 11.21 12.26
N GLN A 47 10.25 11.82 11.28
CA GLN A 47 10.73 13.02 10.58
C GLN A 47 10.59 14.31 11.40
N ASN A 48 9.65 14.34 12.34
CA ASN A 48 9.37 15.50 13.20
C ASN A 48 10.06 15.44 14.58
N ALA A 49 10.93 14.44 14.81
CA ALA A 49 11.71 14.25 16.03
C ALA A 49 13.15 14.76 15.84
#